data_AF-A0A9P4I362-F1
#
_entry.id   AF-A0A9P4I362-F1
#
_cell.length_a   1.000
_cell.length_b   1.000
_cell.length_c   1.000
_cell.angle_alpha   90.00
_cell.angle_beta   90.00
_cell.angle_gamma   90.00
#
_symmetry.space_group_name_H-M   'P 1'
#
loop_
_entity.id
_entity.type
_entity.pdbx_description
1 polymer ?
#
loop_
_entity_poly.entity_id
_entity_poly.type
_entity_poly.pdbx_seq_one_letter_code
_entity_poly.pdbx_strand_id
1 'polypeptide(L)'
;MPSVEDPGLKFVKANSSWQPLAIRRLPPLPAAELSVIPGKTTMKTFSWGFLQEFYGGKQWSPSFYYVPPSHGKVLLPSRSWYGIDAKYEPYMPHSPGAHGAKLTAFFNPDSPEDVHGDENGNSLHNVPLFISASNWATDLPEKQYVYFGMYSQLRFSDKLDYERMVESVPHEVKMYWAEQLSSPARPEWVTDQLKKHFFPKPEYQGHLPGPDVDSCVVRSDFAEYRRELQEWESDASMVAGSLSKEEILQAFEQEDANEPRGLRLWWEYLQCIGWDSGFYHMLLKAQGRYCKSVHL
;
A
#
# COMPACT_ATOMS: atom_id res chain seq x y z
N MET A 1 -12.32 -4.72 46.05
CA MET A 1 -12.62 -3.78 44.95
C MET A 1 -12.39 -4.53 43.65
N PRO A 2 -13.41 -4.74 42.81
CA PRO A 2 -13.25 -5.47 41.55
C PRO A 2 -12.62 -4.58 40.50
N SER A 3 -11.68 -5.15 39.76
CA SER A 3 -11.02 -4.60 38.57
C SER A 3 -12.06 -4.17 37.53
N VAL A 4 -12.00 -2.91 37.10
CA VAL A 4 -12.73 -2.43 35.93
C VAL A 4 -11.99 -2.99 34.71
N GLU A 5 -12.41 -4.19 34.27
CA GLU A 5 -12.13 -4.64 32.91
C GLU A 5 -12.80 -3.65 31.95
N ASP A 6 -11.97 -2.98 31.14
CA ASP A 6 -12.41 -2.11 30.06
C ASP A 6 -13.29 -2.90 29.08
N PRO A 7 -14.59 -2.54 28.93
CA PRO A 7 -15.50 -3.22 28.02
C PRO A 7 -15.12 -3.09 26.54
N GLY A 8 -14.18 -2.20 26.19
CA GLY A 8 -13.72 -1.95 24.82
C GLY A 8 -12.86 -3.05 24.21
N LEU A 9 -12.33 -3.99 25.00
CA LEU A 9 -11.41 -5.04 24.52
C LEU A 9 -12.09 -6.30 23.97
N LYS A 10 -13.44 -6.39 23.99
CA LYS A 10 -14.19 -7.61 23.58
C LYS A 10 -15.02 -7.49 22.30
N PHE A 11 -15.01 -6.35 21.62
CA PHE A 11 -15.49 -6.18 20.24
C PHE A 11 -14.29 -5.63 19.46
N VAL A 12 -13.50 -6.41 18.74
CA VAL A 12 -13.81 -6.96 17.43
C VAL A 12 -12.83 -8.13 17.22
N LYS A 13 -13.30 -9.38 17.34
CA LYS A 13 -12.75 -10.42 16.46
C LYS A 13 -13.16 -9.95 15.07
N ALA A 14 -12.23 -9.36 14.32
CA ALA A 14 -12.46 -9.02 12.92
C ALA A 14 -13.16 -10.22 12.29
N ASN A 15 -14.26 -9.99 11.55
CA ASN A 15 -14.85 -11.02 10.72
C ASN A 15 -13.73 -11.49 9.78
N SER A 16 -13.01 -12.55 10.18
CA SER A 16 -11.78 -13.02 9.52
C SER A 16 -12.06 -13.60 8.13
N SER A 17 -13.33 -13.60 7.71
CA SER A 17 -13.84 -14.00 6.41
C SER A 17 -14.36 -12.84 5.57
N TRP A 18 -14.49 -11.62 6.11
CA TRP A 18 -15.02 -10.51 5.35
C TRP A 18 -13.97 -10.01 4.35
N GLN A 19 -14.39 -9.85 3.10
CA GLN A 19 -13.58 -9.29 2.03
C GLN A 19 -14.38 -8.22 1.27
N PRO A 20 -13.71 -7.22 0.66
CA PRO A 20 -14.36 -6.25 -0.21
C PRO A 20 -15.17 -6.92 -1.31
N LEU A 21 -16.29 -6.30 -1.70
CA LEU A 21 -17.19 -6.87 -2.71
C LEU A 21 -16.49 -7.13 -4.05
N ALA A 22 -15.54 -6.28 -4.44
CA ALA A 22 -14.75 -6.46 -5.65
C ALA A 22 -13.99 -7.79 -5.64
N ILE A 23 -13.38 -8.17 -4.50
CA ILE A 23 -12.65 -9.43 -4.34
C ILE A 23 -13.59 -10.63 -4.37
N ARG A 24 -14.73 -10.54 -3.67
CA ARG A 24 -15.73 -11.63 -3.62
C ARG A 24 -16.36 -11.97 -4.97
N ARG A 25 -16.33 -11.03 -5.93
CA ARG A 25 -16.88 -11.21 -7.27
C ARG A 25 -15.88 -11.80 -8.27
N LEU A 26 -14.60 -11.91 -7.91
CA LEU A 26 -13.60 -12.50 -8.77
C LEU A 26 -13.77 -14.04 -8.80
N PRO A 27 -13.74 -14.66 -9.98
CA PRO A 27 -13.79 -16.12 -10.09
C PRO A 27 -12.51 -16.73 -9.53
N PRO A 28 -12.58 -17.83 -8.76
CA PRO A 28 -11.37 -18.50 -8.28
C PRO A 28 -10.55 -19.02 -9.46
N LEU A 29 -9.24 -19.23 -9.22
CA LEU A 29 -8.38 -19.87 -10.22
C LEU A 29 -8.90 -21.25 -10.63
N PRO A 30 -8.61 -21.71 -11.87
CA PRO A 30 -8.96 -23.04 -12.31
C PRO A 30 -8.44 -24.13 -11.36
N ALA A 31 -9.24 -25.17 -11.13
CA ALA A 31 -8.86 -26.27 -10.22
C ALA A 31 -7.54 -26.94 -10.60
N ALA A 32 -7.22 -27.00 -11.91
CA ALA A 32 -5.95 -27.51 -12.41
C ALA A 32 -4.75 -26.69 -11.89
N GLU A 33 -4.86 -25.36 -11.85
CA GLU A 33 -3.81 -24.48 -11.30
C GLU A 33 -3.72 -24.59 -9.78
N LEU A 34 -4.85 -24.65 -9.09
CA LEU A 34 -4.86 -24.83 -7.64
C LEU A 34 -4.24 -26.17 -7.22
N SER A 35 -4.39 -27.21 -8.03
CA SER A 35 -3.88 -28.55 -7.73
C SER A 35 -2.35 -28.66 -7.76
N VAL A 36 -1.65 -27.76 -8.46
CA VAL A 36 -0.18 -27.78 -8.53
C VAL A 36 0.47 -26.98 -7.40
N ILE A 37 -0.31 -26.23 -6.62
CA ILE A 37 0.18 -25.44 -5.50
C ILE A 37 0.60 -26.40 -4.36
N PRO A 38 1.85 -26.33 -3.87
CA PRO A 38 2.29 -27.13 -2.75
C PRO A 38 1.41 -26.91 -1.52
N GLY A 39 1.09 -28.01 -0.83
CA GLY A 39 0.40 -27.95 0.46
C GLY A 39 1.27 -27.26 1.53
N LYS A 40 0.63 -26.86 2.64
CA LYS A 40 1.25 -26.12 3.75
C LYS A 40 2.58 -26.72 4.25
N THR A 41 2.65 -28.05 4.37
CA THR A 41 3.83 -28.77 4.88
C THR A 41 4.96 -28.90 3.85
N THR A 42 4.64 -28.76 2.57
CA THR A 42 5.60 -28.94 1.46
C THR A 42 6.11 -27.62 0.88
N MET A 43 5.35 -26.54 1.06
CA MET A 43 5.73 -25.22 0.60
C MET A 43 6.93 -24.69 1.37
N LYS A 44 8.00 -24.40 0.64
CA LYS A 44 9.19 -23.70 1.15
C LYS A 44 8.96 -22.19 1.23
N THR A 45 9.67 -21.58 2.17
CA THR A 45 9.64 -20.14 2.44
C THR A 45 10.96 -19.47 2.12
N PHE A 46 10.88 -18.15 1.99
CA PHE A 46 11.96 -17.26 1.61
C PHE A 46 12.22 -16.27 2.73
N SER A 47 13.49 -16.01 3.06
CA SER A 47 13.82 -14.95 4.01
C SER A 47 13.72 -13.58 3.34
N TRP A 48 13.44 -12.54 4.13
CA TRP A 48 13.46 -11.16 3.65
C TRP A 48 14.77 -10.78 2.95
N GLY A 49 15.91 -11.12 3.57
CA GLY A 49 17.23 -10.81 3.01
C GLY A 49 17.46 -11.48 1.66
N PHE A 50 17.01 -12.73 1.48
CA PHE A 50 17.05 -13.39 0.18
C PHE A 50 16.22 -12.65 -0.86
N LEU A 51 14.96 -12.29 -0.55
CA LEU A 51 14.09 -11.59 -1.49
C LEU A 51 14.68 -10.22 -1.89
N GLN A 52 15.19 -9.46 -0.92
CA GLN A 52 15.83 -8.17 -1.18
C GLN A 52 17.12 -8.29 -1.99
N GLU A 53 17.96 -9.28 -1.72
CA GLU A 53 19.21 -9.44 -2.47
C GLU A 53 18.98 -10.01 -3.87
N PHE A 54 18.01 -10.92 -4.00
CA PHE A 54 17.69 -11.58 -5.25
C PHE A 54 16.95 -10.68 -6.23
N TYR A 55 15.99 -9.88 -5.75
CA TYR A 55 15.23 -8.96 -6.60
C TYR A 55 15.73 -7.53 -6.56
N GLY A 56 16.27 -7.08 -5.42
CA GLY A 56 16.52 -5.67 -5.18
C GLY A 56 15.23 -4.86 -5.18
N GLY A 57 15.37 -3.63 -5.68
CA GLY A 57 14.27 -2.69 -5.81
C GLY A 57 14.16 -1.73 -4.64
N LYS A 58 13.47 -0.63 -4.89
CA LYS A 58 13.13 0.37 -3.89
C LYS A 58 11.65 0.24 -3.59
N GLN A 59 11.29 0.46 -2.33
CA GLN A 59 9.89 0.53 -1.95
C GLN A 59 9.26 1.74 -2.66
N TRP A 60 8.31 1.49 -3.54
CA TRP A 60 7.64 2.53 -4.32
C TRP A 60 6.35 2.98 -3.65
N SER A 61 5.62 2.03 -3.09
CA SER A 61 4.48 2.23 -2.21
C SER A 61 4.51 1.18 -1.09
N PRO A 62 3.67 1.28 -0.04
CA PRO A 62 3.66 0.34 1.07
C PRO A 62 3.59 -1.12 0.62
N SER A 63 4.57 -1.95 0.99
CA SER A 63 4.69 -3.36 0.60
C SER A 63 4.86 -3.65 -0.90
N PHE A 64 5.05 -2.63 -1.74
CA PHE A 64 5.28 -2.77 -3.18
C PHE A 64 6.67 -2.23 -3.55
N TYR A 65 7.46 -3.08 -4.21
CA TYR A 65 8.85 -2.80 -4.55
C TYR A 65 9.03 -2.79 -6.05
N TYR A 66 9.66 -1.73 -6.55
CA TYR A 66 9.96 -1.55 -7.97
C TYR A 66 11.48 -1.52 -8.19
N VAL A 67 11.94 -2.19 -9.25
CA VAL A 67 13.35 -2.27 -9.65
C VAL A 67 13.58 -1.38 -10.87
N PRO A 68 14.21 -0.20 -10.74
CA PRO A 68 14.39 0.72 -11.86
C PRO A 68 15.19 0.11 -13.02
N PRO A 69 14.97 0.54 -14.28
CA PRO A 69 15.72 0.03 -15.44
C PRO A 69 17.24 0.19 -15.30
N SER A 70 17.70 1.21 -14.55
CA SER A 70 19.11 1.44 -14.24
C SER A 70 19.80 0.29 -13.49
N HIS A 71 19.04 -0.62 -12.85
CA HIS A 71 19.58 -1.85 -12.26
C HIS A 71 19.88 -2.96 -13.28
N GLY A 72 19.58 -2.74 -14.57
CA GLY A 72 19.84 -3.70 -15.63
C GLY A 72 18.75 -4.76 -15.78
N LYS A 73 19.13 -5.95 -16.28
CA LYS A 73 18.20 -7.05 -16.52
C LYS A 73 17.74 -7.66 -15.19
N VAL A 74 16.42 -7.80 -15.03
CA VAL A 74 15.80 -8.40 -13.85
C VAL A 74 14.97 -9.61 -14.24
N LEU A 75 14.79 -10.54 -13.30
CA LEU A 75 13.99 -11.75 -13.51
C LEU A 75 12.48 -11.50 -13.37
N LEU A 76 12.10 -10.34 -12.83
CA LEU A 76 10.72 -9.93 -12.62
C LEU A 76 10.13 -9.37 -13.92
N PRO A 77 9.08 -9.99 -14.50
CA PRO A 77 8.49 -9.53 -15.76
C PRO A 77 8.05 -8.06 -15.72
N SER A 78 7.43 -7.64 -14.62
CA SER A 78 6.97 -6.27 -14.37
C SER A 78 7.96 -5.40 -13.60
N ARG A 79 9.20 -5.89 -13.42
CA ARG A 79 10.23 -5.29 -12.57
C ARG A 79 9.77 -4.97 -11.14
N SER A 80 8.70 -5.61 -10.68
CA SER A 80 8.04 -5.31 -9.42
C SER A 80 7.74 -6.56 -8.63
N TRP A 81 7.60 -6.42 -7.32
CA TRP A 81 7.19 -7.51 -6.43
C TRP A 81 6.51 -6.96 -5.17
N TYR A 82 5.62 -7.75 -4.58
CA TYR A 82 4.96 -7.42 -3.33
C TYR A 82 5.57 -8.20 -2.16
N GLY A 83 5.91 -7.49 -1.08
CA GLY A 83 6.34 -8.05 0.20
C GLY A 83 5.41 -7.59 1.32
N ILE A 84 4.43 -8.42 1.68
CA ILE A 84 3.38 -8.10 2.65
C ILE A 84 3.69 -8.71 4.02
N ASP A 85 3.46 -7.93 5.07
CA ASP A 85 3.41 -8.42 6.45
C ASP A 85 1.95 -8.68 6.84
N ALA A 86 1.61 -9.95 7.07
CA ALA A 86 0.26 -10.36 7.46
C ALA A 86 -0.26 -9.69 8.72
N LYS A 87 0.62 -9.24 9.61
CA LYS A 87 0.22 -8.64 10.89
C LYS A 87 -0.62 -7.38 10.70
N TYR A 88 -0.34 -6.60 9.65
CA TYR A 88 -0.97 -5.29 9.42
C TYR A 88 -1.90 -5.27 8.21
N GLU A 89 -2.06 -6.41 7.52
CA GLU A 89 -2.86 -6.53 6.29
C GLU A 89 -3.94 -7.61 6.43
N PRO A 90 -5.06 -7.32 7.12
CA PRO A 90 -6.06 -8.32 7.50
C PRO A 90 -6.87 -8.89 6.32
N TYR A 91 -6.82 -8.25 5.15
CA TYR A 91 -7.63 -8.61 3.97
C TYR A 91 -6.83 -9.24 2.83
N MET A 92 -5.55 -9.50 3.07
CA MET A 92 -4.67 -10.16 2.12
C MET A 92 -5.23 -11.54 1.70
N PRO A 93 -4.74 -12.13 0.59
CA PRO A 93 -5.13 -13.48 0.20
C PRO A 93 -4.97 -14.50 1.33
N HIS A 94 -6.01 -15.32 1.58
CA HIS A 94 -6.01 -16.28 2.69
C HIS A 94 -5.15 -17.54 2.44
N SER A 95 -4.85 -17.83 1.17
CA SER A 95 -4.00 -18.94 0.73
C SER A 95 -3.38 -18.61 -0.63
N PRO A 96 -2.28 -19.28 -1.02
CA PRO A 96 -1.75 -19.15 -2.37
C PRO A 96 -2.83 -19.44 -3.42
N GLY A 97 -2.87 -18.63 -4.48
CA GLY A 97 -3.90 -18.69 -5.53
C GLY A 97 -5.23 -17.99 -5.20
N ALA A 98 -5.44 -17.49 -3.98
CA ALA A 98 -6.64 -16.75 -3.62
C ALA A 98 -6.53 -15.26 -3.98
N HIS A 99 -7.66 -14.58 -4.13
CA HIS A 99 -7.68 -13.11 -4.25
C HIS A 99 -7.68 -12.45 -2.86
N GLY A 100 -7.31 -11.18 -2.81
CA GLY A 100 -7.33 -10.40 -1.58
C GLY A 100 -7.21 -8.90 -1.83
N ALA A 101 -7.09 -8.13 -0.77
CA ALA A 101 -6.82 -6.72 -0.84
C ALA A 101 -5.84 -6.32 0.25
N LYS A 102 -5.11 -5.23 0.03
CA LYS A 102 -4.33 -4.57 1.08
C LYS A 102 -4.89 -3.17 1.31
N LEU A 103 -4.58 -2.61 2.47
CA LEU A 103 -4.93 -1.25 2.81
C LEU A 103 -3.77 -0.32 2.48
N THR A 104 -4.07 0.93 2.10
CA THR A 104 -3.06 1.99 2.02
C THR A 104 -3.66 3.33 2.37
N ALA A 105 -2.90 4.22 3.01
CA ALA A 105 -3.37 5.57 3.28
C ALA A 105 -3.38 6.43 2.01
N PHE A 106 -2.36 6.26 1.17
CA PHE A 106 -2.16 7.04 -0.06
C PHE A 106 -1.56 6.15 -1.16
N PHE A 107 -1.81 6.53 -2.41
CA PHE A 107 -1.07 6.03 -3.56
C PHE A 107 0.04 7.02 -3.90
N ASN A 108 1.20 6.48 -4.30
CA ASN A 108 2.25 7.32 -4.84
C ASN A 108 1.70 7.95 -6.15
N PRO A 109 1.68 9.29 -6.27
CA PRO A 109 1.12 9.95 -7.45
C PRO A 109 1.90 9.64 -8.72
N ASP A 110 3.20 9.33 -8.60
CA ASP A 110 4.03 9.00 -9.73
C ASP A 110 4.03 7.48 -9.91
N SER A 111 3.51 6.99 -11.05
CA SER A 111 3.63 5.59 -11.38
C SER A 111 5.08 5.28 -11.81
N PRO A 112 5.58 4.04 -11.64
CA PRO A 112 6.89 3.68 -12.16
C PRO A 112 7.06 3.95 -13.65
N GLU A 113 5.98 3.81 -14.43
CA GLU A 113 5.93 4.10 -15.86
C GLU A 113 6.02 5.61 -16.16
N ASP A 114 5.42 6.46 -15.34
CA ASP A 114 5.53 7.92 -15.49
C ASP A 114 6.97 8.40 -15.32
N VAL A 115 7.74 7.73 -14.45
CA VAL A 115 9.13 8.11 -14.13
C VAL A 115 10.16 7.42 -15.03
N HIS A 116 9.90 6.19 -15.45
CA HIS A 116 10.88 5.34 -16.13
C HIS A 116 10.45 4.84 -17.52
N GLY A 117 9.29 5.27 -18.00
CA GLY A 117 8.71 4.85 -19.28
C GLY A 117 7.99 3.51 -19.22
N ASP A 118 7.22 3.22 -20.27
CA ASP A 118 6.35 2.04 -20.40
C ASP A 118 7.02 0.86 -21.12
N GLU A 119 8.27 1.01 -21.57
CA GLU A 119 9.02 0.00 -22.33
C GLU A 119 9.13 -1.36 -21.59
N ASN A 120 8.99 -1.36 -20.27
CA ASN A 120 9.08 -2.54 -19.42
C ASN A 120 7.71 -3.13 -19.02
N GLY A 121 6.63 -2.66 -19.66
CA GLY A 121 5.27 -3.07 -19.34
C GLY A 121 4.71 -2.43 -18.08
N ASN A 122 3.53 -2.89 -17.66
CA ASN A 122 2.84 -2.36 -16.49
C ASN A 122 3.38 -3.02 -15.20
N SER A 123 3.92 -2.20 -14.31
CA SER A 123 4.53 -2.55 -13.01
C SER A 123 3.56 -3.20 -12.04
N LEU A 124 2.24 -3.03 -12.25
CA LEU A 124 1.17 -3.62 -11.45
C LEU A 124 0.56 -4.88 -12.08
N HIS A 125 1.09 -5.37 -13.20
CA HIS A 125 0.62 -6.60 -13.85
C HIS A 125 1.59 -7.76 -13.64
N ASN A 126 1.05 -8.95 -13.36
CA ASN A 126 1.84 -10.19 -13.22
C ASN A 126 3.01 -10.05 -12.22
N VAL A 127 2.68 -9.51 -11.05
CA VAL A 127 3.61 -9.19 -9.96
C VAL A 127 3.62 -10.34 -8.96
N PRO A 128 4.77 -10.93 -8.62
CA PRO A 128 4.83 -11.97 -7.60
C PRO A 128 4.52 -11.40 -6.21
N LEU A 129 3.66 -12.11 -5.48
CA LEU A 129 3.27 -11.76 -4.12
C LEU A 129 3.91 -12.68 -3.10
N PHE A 130 4.57 -12.07 -2.12
CA PHE A 130 5.17 -12.73 -0.97
C PHE A 130 4.53 -12.23 0.32
N ILE A 131 4.08 -13.14 1.18
CA ILE A 131 3.42 -12.79 2.45
C ILE A 131 4.16 -13.44 3.61
N SER A 132 4.55 -12.64 4.60
CA SER A 132 5.12 -13.13 5.87
C SER A 132 4.04 -13.31 6.94
N ALA A 133 4.28 -14.20 7.90
CA ALA A 133 3.39 -14.44 9.05
C ALA A 133 1.93 -14.78 8.69
N SER A 134 1.69 -15.35 7.50
CA SER A 134 0.33 -15.65 7.05
C SER A 134 -0.33 -16.74 7.90
N ASN A 135 -1.64 -16.61 8.18
CA ASN A 135 -2.45 -17.68 8.79
C ASN A 135 -2.44 -18.99 7.99
N TRP A 136 -2.01 -18.94 6.73
CA TRP A 136 -1.84 -20.12 5.91
C TRP A 136 -0.67 -20.99 6.40
N ALA A 137 0.40 -20.38 6.93
CA ALA A 137 1.58 -21.04 7.46
C ALA A 137 1.89 -20.52 8.87
N THR A 138 1.13 -21.02 9.85
CA THR A 138 1.13 -20.60 11.26
C THR A 138 2.41 -20.90 12.03
N ASP A 139 3.26 -21.79 11.51
CA ASP A 139 4.45 -22.30 12.21
C ASP A 139 5.75 -21.71 11.64
N LEU A 140 5.65 -20.60 10.92
CA LEU A 140 6.82 -19.97 10.32
C LEU A 140 7.56 -19.10 11.35
N PRO A 141 8.91 -19.17 11.37
CA PRO A 141 9.71 -18.16 12.05
C PRO A 141 9.32 -16.75 11.58
N GLU A 142 9.36 -15.78 12.49
CA GLU A 142 9.16 -14.37 12.15
C GLU A 142 10.03 -14.00 10.93
N LYS A 143 9.44 -13.30 9.96
CA LYS A 143 10.09 -12.81 8.72
C LYS A 143 10.40 -13.86 7.64
N GLN A 144 9.76 -15.03 7.69
CA GLN A 144 9.71 -15.95 6.55
C GLN A 144 8.50 -15.64 5.67
N TYR A 145 8.72 -15.62 4.36
CA TYR A 145 7.73 -15.26 3.34
C TYR A 145 7.35 -16.47 2.50
N VAL A 146 6.05 -16.60 2.22
CA VAL A 146 5.50 -17.61 1.32
C VAL A 146 5.17 -16.95 -0.01
N TYR A 147 5.44 -17.63 -1.12
CA TYR A 147 5.00 -17.19 -2.45
C TYR A 147 3.52 -17.56 -2.68
N PHE A 148 2.68 -16.54 -2.87
CA PHE A 148 1.23 -16.69 -2.99
C PHE A 148 0.74 -16.75 -4.44
N GLY A 149 1.59 -16.49 -5.43
CA GLY A 149 1.26 -16.47 -6.85
C GLY A 149 1.59 -15.14 -7.52
N MET A 150 1.13 -15.01 -8.76
CA MET A 150 1.23 -13.77 -9.55
C MET A 150 -0.08 -12.99 -9.45
N TYR A 151 0.03 -11.68 -9.23
CA TYR A 151 -1.09 -10.80 -9.00
C TYR A 151 -1.07 -9.62 -9.95
N SER A 152 -2.26 -9.13 -10.27
CA SER A 152 -2.44 -7.89 -11.01
C SER A 152 -3.43 -6.98 -10.32
N GLN A 153 -3.20 -5.67 -10.38
CA GLN A 153 -4.18 -4.66 -9.98
C GLN A 153 -4.96 -4.19 -11.21
N LEU A 154 -5.97 -4.96 -11.62
CA LEU A 154 -6.77 -4.66 -12.83
C LEU A 154 -7.91 -3.66 -12.60
N ARG A 155 -8.13 -3.26 -11.34
CA ARG A 155 -9.24 -2.40 -10.92
C ARG A 155 -8.70 -1.22 -10.14
N PHE A 156 -9.29 -0.05 -10.36
CA PHE A 156 -9.06 1.11 -9.53
C PHE A 156 -9.44 0.87 -8.07
N SER A 157 -8.65 1.49 -7.19
CA SER A 157 -8.79 1.41 -5.75
C SER A 157 -10.01 2.19 -5.27
N ASP A 158 -10.74 1.63 -4.30
CA ASP A 158 -11.90 2.28 -3.69
C ASP A 158 -11.51 2.85 -2.32
N LYS A 159 -11.88 4.10 -2.02
CA LYS A 159 -11.66 4.71 -0.69
C LYS A 159 -12.64 4.11 0.32
N LEU A 160 -12.20 3.84 1.54
CA LEU A 160 -13.10 3.42 2.61
C LEU A 160 -13.95 4.62 3.07
N ASP A 161 -15.25 4.38 3.23
CA ASP A 161 -16.13 5.30 3.96
C ASP A 161 -15.88 5.20 5.48
N TYR A 162 -16.48 6.12 6.23
CA TYR A 162 -16.33 6.17 7.69
C TYR A 162 -16.78 4.86 8.38
N GLU A 163 -17.95 4.33 8.02
CA GLU A 163 -18.50 3.12 8.63
C GLU A 163 -17.54 1.93 8.44
N ARG A 164 -17.03 1.73 7.23
CA ARG A 164 -16.03 0.68 6.94
C ARG A 164 -14.73 0.91 7.68
N MET A 165 -14.30 2.16 7.79
CA MET A 165 -13.08 2.50 8.52
C MET A 165 -13.20 2.16 10.03
N VAL A 166 -14.38 2.31 10.62
CA VAL A 166 -14.65 1.98 12.03
C VAL A 166 -14.92 0.49 12.23
N GLU A 167 -15.82 -0.11 11.45
CA GLU A 167 -16.29 -1.48 11.66
C GLU A 167 -15.32 -2.54 11.16
N SER A 168 -14.62 -2.26 10.06
CA SER A 168 -13.86 -3.29 9.35
C SER A 168 -12.38 -3.22 9.70
N VAL A 169 -11.79 -2.02 9.80
CA VAL A 169 -10.34 -1.88 10.00
C VAL A 169 -9.97 -2.04 11.48
N PRO A 170 -9.16 -3.06 11.84
CA PRO A 170 -8.73 -3.26 13.22
C PRO A 170 -7.91 -2.08 13.75
N HIS A 171 -8.03 -1.81 15.05
CA HIS A 171 -7.29 -0.73 15.71
C HIS A 171 -5.77 -0.86 15.53
N GLU A 172 -5.22 -2.09 15.57
CA GLU A 172 -3.78 -2.34 15.35
C GLU A 172 -3.30 -1.88 13.97
N VAL A 173 -4.15 -1.99 12.95
CA VAL A 173 -3.85 -1.51 11.59
C VAL A 173 -3.89 0.02 11.54
N LYS A 174 -4.85 0.65 12.23
CA LYS A 174 -4.88 2.12 12.38
C LYS A 174 -3.62 2.63 13.09
N MET A 175 -3.20 1.95 14.17
CA MET A 175 -1.98 2.25 14.90
C MET A 175 -0.72 2.12 14.04
N TYR A 176 -0.64 1.07 13.22
CA TYR A 176 0.44 0.89 12.26
C TYR A 176 0.49 2.04 11.26
N TRP A 177 -0.62 2.38 10.62
CA TRP A 177 -0.66 3.49 9.66
C TRP A 177 -0.36 4.84 10.30
N ALA A 178 -0.88 5.10 11.50
CA ALA A 178 -0.57 6.32 12.22
C ALA A 178 0.94 6.47 12.47
N GLU A 179 1.60 5.38 12.85
CA GLU A 179 3.05 5.37 13.05
C GLU A 179 3.85 5.53 11.75
N GLN A 180 3.40 4.92 10.65
CA GLN A 180 4.03 5.12 9.34
C GLN A 180 3.87 6.57 8.84
N LEU A 181 2.69 7.16 9.04
CA LEU A 181 2.37 8.51 8.56
C LEU A 181 2.98 9.61 9.43
N SER A 182 3.12 9.39 10.74
CA SER A 182 3.78 10.34 11.64
C SER A 182 5.32 10.17 11.67
N SER A 183 5.86 9.14 11.01
CA SER A 183 7.30 8.88 11.03
C SER A 183 8.09 10.00 10.34
N PRO A 184 9.18 10.52 10.96
CA PRO A 184 10.06 11.48 10.31
C PRO A 184 10.84 10.87 9.13
N ALA A 185 10.91 9.54 9.04
CA ALA A 185 11.58 8.82 7.95
C ALA A 185 10.62 8.48 6.79
N ARG A 186 9.37 8.97 6.82
CA ARG A 186 8.41 8.70 5.74
C ARG A 186 8.88 9.34 4.42
N PRO A 187 8.51 8.77 3.26
CA PRO A 187 8.84 9.36 1.96
C PRO A 187 8.26 10.76 1.78
N GLU A 188 8.95 11.61 1.03
CA GLU A 188 8.53 13.00 0.73
C GLU A 188 7.14 13.05 0.09
N TRP A 189 6.87 12.17 -0.88
CA TRP A 189 5.57 12.10 -1.53
C TRP A 189 4.41 11.82 -0.55
N VAL A 190 4.66 11.11 0.56
CA VAL A 190 3.64 10.88 1.61
C VAL A 190 3.37 12.18 2.37
N THR A 191 4.42 12.95 2.67
CA THR A 191 4.28 14.28 3.27
C THR A 191 3.45 15.20 2.38
N ASP A 192 3.67 15.18 1.06
CA ASP A 192 2.87 15.96 0.12
C ASP A 192 1.39 15.53 0.08
N GLN A 193 1.11 14.23 0.20
CA GLN A 193 -0.27 13.75 0.27
C GLN A 193 -0.95 14.14 1.59
N LEU A 194 -0.24 14.07 2.72
CA LEU A 194 -0.73 14.56 4.01
C LEU A 194 -1.01 16.06 3.96
N LYS A 195 -0.09 16.83 3.37
CA LYS A 195 -0.23 18.28 3.14
C LYS A 195 -1.53 18.58 2.38
N LYS A 196 -1.71 17.97 1.21
CA LYS A 196 -2.92 18.14 0.37
C LYS A 196 -4.21 17.69 1.06
N HIS A 197 -4.13 16.69 1.93
CA HIS A 197 -5.30 16.12 2.60
C HIS A 197 -5.80 17.03 3.74
N PHE A 198 -4.91 17.40 4.66
CA PHE A 198 -5.28 18.18 5.85
C PHE A 198 -5.34 19.69 5.57
N PHE A 199 -4.58 20.17 4.58
CA PHE A 199 -4.54 21.57 4.16
C PHE A 199 -4.75 21.63 2.65
N PRO A 200 -6.00 21.51 2.18
CA PRO A 200 -6.31 21.60 0.76
C PRO A 200 -5.72 22.87 0.15
N LYS A 201 -5.13 22.72 -1.04
CA LYS A 201 -4.55 23.84 -1.77
C LYS A 201 -5.66 24.85 -2.11
N PRO A 202 -5.46 26.16 -1.89
CA PRO A 202 -6.45 27.16 -2.24
C PRO A 202 -6.71 27.12 -3.76
N GLU A 203 -7.97 27.34 -4.14
CA GLU A 203 -8.38 27.41 -5.55
C GLU A 203 -8.31 28.86 -6.04
N TYR A 204 -7.91 29.05 -7.30
CA TYR A 204 -7.90 30.39 -7.88
C TYR A 204 -9.33 30.92 -8.07
N GLN A 205 -9.66 32.00 -7.38
CA GLN A 205 -10.97 32.67 -7.46
C GLN A 205 -10.93 34.00 -8.22
N GLY A 206 -9.77 34.38 -8.75
CA GLY A 206 -9.57 35.65 -9.46
C GLY A 206 -10.06 35.64 -10.90
N HIS A 207 -9.91 36.79 -11.57
CA HIS A 207 -10.36 36.96 -12.95
C HIS A 207 -9.48 36.22 -13.95
N LEU A 208 -10.13 35.47 -14.85
CA LEU A 208 -9.46 34.88 -16.01
C LEU A 208 -9.25 35.93 -17.11
N PRO A 209 -8.20 35.76 -17.95
CA PRO A 209 -7.99 36.63 -19.10
C PRO A 209 -9.20 36.63 -20.04
N GLY A 210 -9.72 37.81 -20.38
CA GLY A 210 -10.88 37.96 -21.27
C GLY A 210 -10.90 39.33 -21.95
N PRO A 211 -11.69 39.49 -23.03
CA PRO A 211 -11.74 40.72 -23.83
C PRO A 211 -12.22 41.95 -23.03
N ASP A 212 -13.03 41.73 -22.00
CA ASP A 212 -13.64 42.78 -21.17
C ASP A 212 -12.96 42.96 -19.80
N VAL A 213 -11.85 42.26 -19.55
CA VAL A 213 -11.14 42.29 -18.26
C VAL A 213 -9.80 43.00 -18.46
N ASP A 214 -9.56 44.05 -17.66
CA ASP A 214 -8.28 44.75 -17.69
C ASP A 214 -7.15 43.80 -17.27
N SER A 215 -6.12 43.73 -18.13
CA SER A 215 -4.87 43.01 -17.88
C SER A 215 -4.22 43.35 -16.53
N CYS A 216 -4.37 44.58 -16.03
CA CYS A 216 -3.86 44.99 -14.73
C CYS A 216 -4.57 44.28 -13.57
N VAL A 217 -5.89 44.07 -13.68
CA VAL A 217 -6.70 43.36 -12.69
C VAL A 217 -6.28 41.89 -12.65
N VAL A 218 -6.21 41.24 -13.82
CA VAL A 218 -5.77 39.84 -13.94
C VAL A 218 -4.37 39.64 -13.33
N ARG A 219 -3.43 40.55 -13.62
CA ARG A 219 -2.06 40.48 -13.05
C ARG A 219 -2.05 40.64 -11.53
N SER A 220 -2.92 41.49 -10.98
CA SER A 220 -3.06 41.67 -9.54
C SER A 220 -3.59 40.39 -8.88
N ASP A 221 -4.67 39.83 -9.41
CA ASP A 221 -5.29 38.60 -8.88
C ASP A 221 -4.31 37.41 -8.93
N PHE A 222 -3.54 37.28 -10.03
CA PHE A 222 -2.48 36.27 -10.10
C PHE A 222 -1.33 36.53 -9.13
N ALA A 223 -1.01 37.78 -8.81
CA ALA A 223 0.01 38.10 -7.81
C ALA A 223 -0.47 37.77 -6.40
N GLU A 224 -1.73 38.06 -6.09
CA GLU A 224 -2.36 37.72 -4.82
C GLU A 224 -2.45 36.22 -4.61
N TYR A 225 -2.97 35.48 -5.59
CA TYR A 225 -3.05 34.03 -5.51
C TYR A 225 -1.66 33.37 -5.40
N ARG A 226 -0.63 33.93 -6.06
CA ARG A 226 0.75 33.45 -5.87
C ARG A 226 1.25 33.64 -4.44
N ARG A 227 0.90 34.74 -3.78
CA ARG A 227 1.25 34.97 -2.37
C ARG A 227 0.50 33.99 -1.47
N GLU A 228 -0.79 33.81 -1.69
CA GLU A 228 -1.61 32.83 -0.96
C GLU A 228 -1.03 31.42 -1.09
N LEU A 229 -0.59 31.03 -2.28
CA LEU A 229 0.08 29.75 -2.52
C LEU A 229 1.41 29.60 -1.78
N GLN A 230 2.18 30.69 -1.64
CA GLN A 230 3.44 30.67 -0.89
C GLN A 230 3.19 30.53 0.62
N GLU A 231 2.21 31.25 1.14
CA GLU A 231 1.78 31.16 2.54
C GLU A 231 1.25 29.75 2.84
N TRP A 232 0.37 29.23 1.99
CA TRP A 232 -0.13 27.85 2.08
C TRP A 232 1.00 26.83 2.07
N GLU A 233 1.97 26.94 1.17
CA GLU A 233 3.08 25.98 1.09
C GLU A 233 3.91 25.96 2.37
N SER A 234 4.15 27.14 2.96
CA SER A 234 4.87 27.28 4.23
C SER A 234 4.10 26.64 5.38
N ASP A 235 2.84 27.04 5.57
CA ASP A 235 2.02 26.59 6.70
C ASP A 235 1.71 25.11 6.61
N ALA A 236 1.31 24.63 5.43
CA ALA A 236 0.93 23.24 5.22
C ALA A 236 2.14 22.31 5.35
N SER A 237 3.34 22.74 4.96
CA SER A 237 4.57 21.96 5.16
C SER A 237 4.97 21.88 6.64
N MET A 238 4.82 22.98 7.38
CA MET A 238 5.08 23.00 8.82
C MET A 238 4.15 22.03 9.55
N VAL A 239 2.85 22.09 9.28
CA VAL A 239 1.88 21.22 9.95
C VAL A 239 2.07 19.76 9.55
N ALA A 240 2.20 19.47 8.25
CA ALA A 240 2.45 18.09 7.80
C ALA A 240 3.72 17.52 8.43
N GLY A 241 4.76 18.34 8.61
CA GLY A 241 6.01 17.97 9.27
C GLY A 241 5.86 17.67 10.77
N SER A 242 4.89 18.27 11.46
CA SER A 242 4.66 18.12 12.90
C SER A 242 3.55 17.14 13.28
N LEU A 243 2.89 16.49 12.31
CA LEU A 243 1.81 15.54 12.57
C LEU A 243 2.26 14.40 13.50
N SER A 244 1.65 14.35 14.68
CA SER A 244 1.83 13.29 15.67
C SER A 244 1.03 12.04 15.33
N LYS A 245 1.40 10.92 15.97
CA LYS A 245 0.67 9.66 15.84
C LYS A 245 -0.78 9.81 16.34
N GLU A 246 -0.96 10.54 17.42
CA GLU A 246 -2.25 10.79 18.07
C GLU A 246 -3.19 11.60 17.17
N GLU A 247 -2.68 12.64 16.50
CA GLU A 247 -3.46 13.43 15.53
C GLU A 247 -3.92 12.58 14.34
N ILE A 248 -3.05 11.71 13.80
CA ILE A 248 -3.43 10.80 12.70
C ILE A 248 -4.47 9.77 13.17
N LEU A 249 -4.31 9.22 14.39
CA LEU A 249 -5.29 8.29 14.96
C LEU A 249 -6.66 8.95 15.14
N GLN A 250 -6.67 10.16 15.67
CA GLN A 250 -7.88 10.94 15.81
C GLN A 250 -8.53 11.19 14.44
N ALA A 251 -7.73 11.50 13.40
CA ALA A 251 -8.24 11.73 12.05
C ALA A 251 -8.97 10.51 11.46
N PHE A 252 -8.60 9.27 11.81
CA PHE A 252 -9.37 8.09 11.38
C PHE A 252 -10.79 8.04 11.95
N GLU A 253 -11.04 8.72 13.07
CA GLU A 253 -12.34 8.75 13.76
C GLU A 253 -13.16 10.02 13.45
N GLN A 254 -12.57 11.03 12.80
CA GLN A 254 -13.27 12.27 12.42
C GLN A 254 -14.14 12.09 11.17
N GLU A 255 -15.16 12.93 11.00
CA GLU A 255 -15.98 12.98 9.79
C GLU A 255 -15.22 13.56 8.58
N ASP A 256 -15.63 13.18 7.38
CA ASP A 256 -14.99 13.65 6.14
C ASP A 256 -15.15 15.17 5.92
N ALA A 257 -16.20 15.76 6.49
CA ALA A 257 -16.53 17.18 6.36
C ALA A 257 -15.98 18.05 7.52
N ASN A 258 -15.30 17.46 8.50
CA ASN A 258 -14.76 18.20 9.63
C ASN A 258 -13.48 18.98 9.25
N GLU A 259 -13.05 19.92 10.10
CA GLU A 259 -11.78 20.64 10.02
C GLU A 259 -10.96 20.38 11.29
N PRO A 260 -9.84 19.62 11.24
CA PRO A 260 -9.29 18.93 10.08
C PRO A 260 -10.14 17.74 9.60
N ARG A 261 -10.03 17.43 8.30
CA ARG A 261 -10.79 16.36 7.64
C ARG A 261 -10.43 14.98 8.16
N GLY A 262 -11.42 14.09 8.15
CA GLY A 262 -11.20 12.68 8.42
C GLY A 262 -10.28 12.00 7.41
N LEU A 263 -9.35 11.20 7.93
CA LEU A 263 -8.45 10.37 7.13
C LEU A 263 -9.11 9.01 6.88
N ARG A 264 -9.00 8.49 5.66
CA ARG A 264 -9.47 7.14 5.30
C ARG A 264 -8.40 6.39 4.54
N LEU A 265 -8.40 5.08 4.73
CA LEU A 265 -7.59 4.18 3.92
C LEU A 265 -8.29 3.87 2.59
N TRP A 266 -7.54 3.25 1.69
CA TRP A 266 -7.98 2.79 0.39
C TRP A 266 -7.79 1.29 0.26
N TRP A 267 -8.67 0.66 -0.51
CA TRP A 267 -8.51 -0.72 -0.96
C TRP A 267 -7.57 -0.77 -2.16
N GLU A 268 -6.46 -1.48 -2.02
CA GLU A 268 -5.65 -1.90 -3.17
C GLU A 268 -5.95 -3.38 -3.45
N TYR A 269 -6.59 -3.64 -4.58
CA TYR A 269 -7.10 -4.96 -4.93
C TYR A 269 -6.01 -5.84 -5.53
N LEU A 270 -5.85 -7.04 -4.95
CA LEU A 270 -4.89 -8.05 -5.37
C LEU A 270 -5.64 -9.20 -6.03
N GLN A 271 -5.74 -9.16 -7.36
CA GLN A 271 -6.28 -10.27 -8.15
C GLN A 271 -5.18 -11.27 -8.50
N CYS A 272 -5.20 -12.45 -7.90
CA CYS A 272 -4.37 -13.56 -8.38
C CYS A 272 -4.75 -13.93 -9.81
N ILE A 273 -3.77 -13.91 -10.73
CA ILE A 273 -3.94 -14.29 -12.13
C ILE A 273 -3.39 -15.68 -12.44
N GLY A 274 -2.68 -16.28 -11.48
CA GLY A 274 -2.16 -17.64 -11.59
C GLY A 274 -1.08 -17.93 -10.55
N TRP A 275 -0.71 -19.21 -10.43
CA TRP A 275 0.42 -19.65 -9.61
C TRP A 275 1.51 -20.27 -10.47
N ASP A 276 2.56 -19.50 -10.75
CA ASP A 276 3.65 -19.95 -11.62
C ASP A 276 4.59 -20.93 -10.89
N SER A 277 4.43 -22.21 -11.17
CA SER A 277 5.28 -23.27 -10.64
C SER A 277 6.73 -23.17 -11.14
N GLY A 278 6.96 -22.75 -12.39
CA GLY A 278 8.30 -22.61 -12.95
C GLY A 278 9.09 -21.52 -12.21
N PHE A 279 8.43 -20.37 -11.98
CA PHE A 279 8.96 -19.28 -11.18
C PHE A 279 9.28 -19.73 -9.75
N TYR A 280 8.35 -20.44 -9.10
CA TYR A 280 8.58 -20.98 -7.76
C TYR A 280 9.80 -21.90 -7.68
N HIS A 281 9.91 -22.89 -8.59
CA HIS A 281 11.06 -23.80 -8.62
C HIS A 281 12.38 -23.08 -8.93
N MET A 282 12.35 -22.03 -9.74
CA MET A 282 13.50 -21.17 -9.98
C MET A 282 13.97 -20.52 -8.67
N LEU A 283 13.05 -20.00 -7.86
CA LEU A 283 13.39 -19.40 -6.56
C LEU A 283 14.00 -20.42 -5.60
N LEU A 284 13.49 -21.65 -5.54
CA LEU A 284 14.07 -22.70 -4.70
C LEU A 284 15.53 -22.99 -5.09
N LYS A 285 15.82 -23.04 -6.39
CA LYS A 285 17.18 -23.24 -6.90
C LYS A 285 18.08 -22.06 -6.53
N ALA A 286 17.59 -20.83 -6.66
CA ALA A 286 18.31 -19.62 -6.31
C ALA A 286 18.61 -19.55 -4.80
N GLN A 287 17.61 -19.79 -3.95
CA GLN A 287 17.77 -19.85 -2.49
C GLN A 287 18.77 -20.94 -2.08
N GLY A 288 18.73 -22.11 -2.72
CA GLY A 288 19.70 -23.18 -2.47
C GLY A 288 21.16 -22.80 -2.80
N ARG A 289 21.38 -21.85 -3.72
CA ARG A 289 22.72 -21.27 -3.99
C ARG A 289 23.07 -20.18 -2.98
N TYR A 290 22.11 -19.33 -2.66
CA TYR A 290 22.24 -18.25 -1.68
C TYR A 290 22.66 -18.76 -0.30
N CYS A 291 21.98 -19.81 0.20
CA CYS A 291 22.34 -20.38 1.50
C CYS A 291 23.78 -20.93 1.52
N LYS A 292 24.32 -21.39 0.38
CA LYS A 292 25.70 -21.87 0.30
C LYS A 292 26.73 -20.75 0.31
N SER A 293 26.42 -19.57 -0.25
CA SER A 293 27.33 -18.42 -0.26
C SER A 293 27.39 -17.68 1.07
N VAL A 294 26.32 -17.70 1.87
CA VAL A 294 26.28 -17.04 3.19
C VAL A 294 27.03 -17.85 4.27
N HIS A 295 27.35 -19.12 4.02
CA HIS A 295 28.04 -20.02 4.95
C HIS A 295 29.52 -20.25 4.60
N LEU A 296 30.07 -19.47 3.66
CA LEU A 296 31.49 -19.39 3.30
C LEU A 296 32.05 -18.03 3.76
#